data_AF-A0A960KSE2-F1
#
_entry.id   AF-A0A960KSE2-F1
#
_cell.length_a   1.000
_cell.length_b   1.000
_cell.length_c   1.000
_cell.angle_alpha   90.00
_cell.angle_beta   90.00
_cell.angle_gamma   90.00
#
_symmetry.space_group_name_H-M   'P 1'
#
loop_
_entity.id
_entity.type
_entity.pdbx_description
1 polymer ?
#
loop_
_entity_poly.entity_id
_entity_poly.type
_entity_poly.pdbx_seq_one_letter_code
_entity_poly.pdbx_strand_id
1 'polypeptide(L)'
;MSLNLEHFLRTVSTLEQALLALGNPDNSEVFHDLYRNAAIKSFELSIETAGKLLRKSLKAFGATPRQVDSLVFNDVLRHAGKHGLLSLDEVERWLSYRANRNTTAHDYGEGFANQTLTLLPEFVSDARALAKTLESLPDA
;
A
#
# COMPACT_ATOMS: atom_id res chain seq x y z
N MET A 1 4.92 -19.11 -10.34
CA MET A 1 4.20 -19.30 -9.06
C MET A 1 3.20 -18.16 -8.91
N SER A 2 1.91 -18.41 -9.12
CA SER A 2 0.95 -17.30 -9.20
C SER A 2 0.91 -16.47 -7.91
N LEU A 3 0.85 -15.14 -8.08
CA LEU A 3 0.65 -14.20 -6.99
C LEU A 3 -0.85 -14.15 -6.69
N ASN A 4 -1.24 -14.48 -5.46
CA ASN A 4 -2.62 -14.26 -5.02
C ASN A 4 -2.77 -12.78 -4.62
N LEU A 5 -3.46 -12.01 -5.47
CA LEU A 5 -3.74 -10.58 -5.25
C LEU A 5 -5.09 -10.31 -4.58
N GLU A 6 -5.93 -11.33 -4.35
CA GLU A 6 -7.30 -11.19 -3.84
C GLU A 6 -7.33 -10.43 -2.51
N HIS A 7 -6.47 -10.84 -1.56
CA HIS A 7 -6.38 -10.18 -0.26
C HIS A 7 -5.95 -8.72 -0.39
N PHE A 8 -4.97 -8.44 -1.26
CA PHE A 8 -4.48 -7.09 -1.50
C PHE A 8 -5.58 -6.20 -2.08
N LEU A 9 -6.21 -6.63 -3.16
CA LEU A 9 -7.29 -5.90 -3.82
C LEU A 9 -8.50 -5.69 -2.91
N ARG A 10 -8.83 -6.68 -2.07
CA ARG A 10 -9.88 -6.52 -1.05
C ARG A 10 -9.55 -5.41 -0.06
N THR A 11 -8.33 -5.36 0.48
CA THR A 11 -7.93 -4.29 1.41
C THR A 11 -7.91 -2.91 0.75
N VAL A 12 -7.46 -2.81 -0.50
CA VAL A 12 -7.49 -1.56 -1.28
C VAL A 12 -8.92 -1.10 -1.54
N SER A 13 -9.83 -2.04 -1.85
CA SER A 13 -11.23 -1.72 -2.09
C SER A 13 -11.95 -1.29 -0.81
N THR A 14 -11.66 -1.92 0.35
CA THR A 14 -12.17 -1.45 1.65
C THR A 14 -11.67 -0.05 1.98
N LEU A 15 -10.40 0.27 1.71
CA LEU A 15 -9.86 1.62 1.86
C LEU A 15 -10.63 2.62 1.00
N GLU A 16 -10.80 2.34 -0.28
CA GLU A 16 -11.53 3.22 -1.21
C GLU A 16 -12.97 3.48 -0.74
N GLN A 17 -13.68 2.45 -0.30
CA GLN A 17 -15.05 2.61 0.24
C GLN A 17 -15.07 3.47 1.51
N ALA A 18 -14.09 3.32 2.40
CA ALA A 18 -13.99 4.15 3.59
C ALA A 18 -13.71 5.62 3.25
N LEU A 19 -12.87 5.89 2.24
CA LEU A 19 -12.61 7.26 1.76
C LEU A 19 -13.85 7.89 1.12
N LEU A 20 -14.59 7.13 0.31
CA LEU A 20 -15.86 7.59 -0.27
C LEU A 20 -16.88 7.92 0.82
N ALA A 21 -17.00 7.06 1.83
CA ALA A 21 -17.88 7.29 2.96
C ALA A 21 -17.49 8.56 3.74
N LEU A 22 -16.19 8.78 4.01
CA LEU A 22 -15.70 10.00 4.68
C LEU A 22 -16.05 11.29 3.93
N GLY A 23 -16.14 11.25 2.61
CA GLY A 23 -16.55 12.39 1.80
C GLY A 23 -18.03 12.77 1.92
N ASN A 24 -18.86 11.95 2.59
CA ASN A 24 -20.28 12.23 2.78
C ASN A 24 -20.49 13.23 3.94
N PRO A 25 -21.02 14.44 3.68
CA PRO A 25 -21.26 15.44 4.72
C PRO A 25 -22.37 15.06 5.71
N ASP A 26 -23.22 14.10 5.38
CA ASP A 26 -24.36 13.68 6.22
C ASP A 26 -23.97 12.69 7.32
N ASN A 27 -22.69 12.28 7.38
CA ASN A 27 -22.23 11.37 8.42
C ASN A 27 -22.27 12.03 9.80
N SER A 28 -22.80 11.31 10.79
CA SER A 28 -22.57 11.68 12.19
C SER A 28 -21.09 11.56 12.55
N GLU A 29 -20.68 12.25 13.61
CA GLU A 29 -19.30 12.20 14.15
C GLU A 29 -18.83 10.76 14.41
N VAL A 30 -19.71 9.92 14.97
CA VAL A 30 -19.42 8.49 15.23
C VAL A 30 -19.16 7.72 13.93
N PHE A 31 -19.95 7.96 12.88
CA PHE A 31 -19.72 7.31 11.59
C PHE A 31 -18.46 7.85 10.90
N HIS A 32 -18.20 9.14 11.02
CA HIS A 32 -16.97 9.75 10.51
C HIS A 32 -15.73 9.10 11.14
N ASP A 33 -15.70 8.95 12.47
CA ASP A 33 -14.61 8.26 13.17
C ASP A 33 -14.47 6.79 12.78
N LEU A 34 -15.61 6.09 12.63
CA LEU A 34 -15.62 4.71 12.16
C LEU A 34 -14.96 4.57 10.78
N TYR A 35 -15.32 5.42 9.82
CA TYR A 35 -14.75 5.37 8.48
C TYR A 35 -13.29 5.81 8.46
N ARG A 36 -12.90 6.80 9.28
CA ARG A 36 -11.50 7.20 9.45
C ARG A 36 -10.65 6.04 9.94
N ASN A 37 -11.10 5.33 10.96
CA ASN A 37 -10.42 4.16 11.51
C ASN A 37 -10.34 3.02 10.48
N ALA A 38 -11.43 2.79 9.73
CA ALA A 38 -11.46 1.79 8.65
C ALA A 38 -10.47 2.14 7.52
N ALA A 39 -10.37 3.41 7.12
CA ALA A 39 -9.43 3.87 6.10
C ALA A 39 -7.98 3.66 6.55
N ILE A 40 -7.62 4.13 7.75
CA ILE A 40 -6.27 3.95 8.31
C ILE A 40 -5.91 2.45 8.37
N LYS A 41 -6.81 1.62 8.89
CA LYS A 41 -6.51 0.19 9.03
C LYS A 41 -6.36 -0.52 7.69
N SER A 42 -7.20 -0.17 6.72
CA SER A 42 -7.14 -0.73 5.37
C SER A 42 -5.87 -0.29 4.65
N PHE A 43 -5.42 0.95 4.85
CA PHE A 43 -4.12 1.43 4.36
C PHE A 43 -2.95 0.62 4.96
N GLU A 44 -2.90 0.43 6.28
CA GLU A 44 -1.86 -0.37 6.93
C GLU A 44 -1.78 -1.80 6.37
N LEU A 45 -2.93 -2.46 6.23
CA LEU A 45 -3.00 -3.83 5.72
C LEU A 45 -2.59 -3.92 4.25
N SER A 46 -3.04 -2.97 3.42
CA SER A 46 -2.75 -2.96 1.99
C SER A 46 -1.27 -2.68 1.71
N ILE A 47 -0.65 -1.70 2.37
CA ILE A 47 0.78 -1.38 2.16
C ILE A 47 1.70 -2.52 2.63
N GLU A 48 1.37 -3.20 3.73
CA GLU A 48 2.10 -4.40 4.16
C GLU A 48 1.96 -5.56 3.17
N THR A 49 0.74 -5.78 2.67
CA THR A 49 0.48 -6.84 1.69
C THR A 49 1.22 -6.56 0.38
N ALA A 50 1.22 -5.31 -0.10
CA ALA A 50 1.97 -4.89 -1.27
C ALA A 50 3.48 -5.16 -1.12
N GLY A 51 4.07 -4.84 0.03
CA GLY A 51 5.49 -5.12 0.29
C GLY A 51 5.82 -6.61 0.26
N LYS A 52 4.93 -7.47 0.78
CA LYS A 52 5.08 -8.94 0.71
C LYS A 52 5.00 -9.45 -0.74
N LEU A 53 4.06 -8.92 -1.52
CA LEU A 53 3.87 -9.28 -2.92
C LEU A 53 5.06 -8.83 -3.78
N LEU A 54 5.53 -7.59 -3.62
CA LEU A 54 6.74 -7.09 -4.27
C LEU A 54 7.95 -7.96 -3.94
N ARG A 55 8.18 -8.27 -2.66
CA ARG A 55 9.26 -9.17 -2.25
C ARG A 55 9.16 -10.54 -2.92
N LYS A 56 7.97 -11.14 -2.97
CA LYS A 56 7.77 -12.42 -3.66
C LYS A 56 8.09 -12.31 -5.16
N SER A 57 7.67 -11.21 -5.79
CA SER A 57 7.89 -10.93 -7.21
C SER A 57 9.36 -10.74 -7.55
N LEU A 58 10.14 -10.12 -6.65
CA LEU A 58 11.58 -9.93 -6.82
C LEU A 58 12.37 -11.25 -6.92
N LYS A 59 11.83 -12.36 -6.40
CA LYS A 59 12.46 -13.68 -6.53
C LYS A 59 12.53 -14.17 -7.99
N ALA A 60 11.67 -13.65 -8.87
CA ALA A 60 11.68 -13.99 -10.29
C ALA A 60 12.85 -13.34 -11.06
N PHE A 61 13.49 -12.32 -10.51
CA PHE A 61 14.52 -11.52 -11.21
C PHE A 61 15.96 -12.01 -10.94
N GLY A 62 16.14 -13.31 -10.66
CA GLY A 62 17.46 -13.94 -10.53
C GLY A 62 18.20 -13.68 -9.21
N ALA A 63 17.57 -13.00 -8.25
CA ALA A 63 18.11 -12.88 -6.90
C ALA A 63 17.92 -14.21 -6.15
N THR A 64 18.92 -14.62 -5.37
CA THR A 64 18.77 -15.81 -4.52
C THR A 64 17.65 -15.56 -3.49
N PRO A 65 16.84 -16.57 -3.12
CA PRO A 65 15.77 -16.38 -2.14
C PRO A 65 16.26 -15.70 -0.84
N ARG A 66 17.47 -16.06 -0.39
CA ARG A 66 18.10 -15.48 0.80
C ARG A 66 18.39 -13.99 0.69
N GLN A 67 18.85 -13.52 -0.47
CA GLN A 67 19.09 -12.08 -0.71
C GLN A 67 17.80 -11.28 -0.68
N VAL A 68 16.75 -11.80 -1.32
CA VAL A 68 15.44 -11.14 -1.35
C VAL A 68 14.81 -11.11 0.04
N ASP A 69 14.96 -12.17 0.83
CA ASP A 69 14.38 -12.26 2.17
C ASP A 69 15.11 -11.35 3.18
N SER A 70 16.37 -10.98 2.95
CA SER A 70 17.11 -10.04 3.82
C SER A 70 16.80 -8.55 3.59
N LEU A 71 16.13 -8.19 2.49
CA LEU A 71 15.84 -6.78 2.17
C LEU A 71 14.92 -6.17 3.23
N VAL A 72 15.18 -4.94 3.68
CA VAL A 72 14.16 -4.20 4.45
C VAL A 72 13.12 -3.61 3.51
N PHE A 73 11.99 -3.10 4.03
CA PHE A 73 10.87 -2.65 3.20
C PHE A 73 11.28 -1.59 2.17
N ASN A 74 12.09 -0.59 2.57
CA ASN A 74 12.54 0.45 1.65
C ASN A 74 13.44 -0.12 0.55
N ASP A 75 14.25 -1.15 0.85
CA ASP A 75 15.08 -1.81 -0.15
C ASP A 75 14.21 -2.62 -1.13
N VAL A 76 13.14 -3.26 -0.66
CA VAL A 76 12.16 -3.92 -1.55
C VAL A 76 11.59 -2.93 -2.56
N LEU A 77 11.22 -1.72 -2.14
CA LEU A 77 10.72 -0.67 -3.05
C LEU A 77 11.79 -0.24 -4.06
N ARG A 78 13.02 -0.02 -3.62
CA ARG A 78 14.13 0.36 -4.51
C ARG A 78 14.45 -0.74 -5.54
N HIS A 79 14.43 -2.00 -5.10
CA HIS A 79 14.60 -3.14 -6.00
C HIS A 79 13.43 -3.29 -6.96
N ALA A 80 12.20 -3.05 -6.52
CA ALA A 80 11.03 -3.02 -7.40
C ALA A 80 11.20 -1.97 -8.51
N GLY A 81 11.69 -0.78 -8.16
CA GLY A 81 12.08 0.25 -9.13
C GLY A 81 13.13 -0.23 -10.13
N LYS A 82 14.23 -0.81 -9.63
CA LYS A 82 15.33 -1.32 -10.46
C LYS A 82 14.89 -2.37 -11.48
N HIS A 83 13.89 -3.18 -11.15
CA HIS A 83 13.38 -4.25 -12.00
C HIS A 83 12.12 -3.85 -12.80
N GLY A 84 11.73 -2.57 -12.78
CA GLY A 84 10.60 -2.07 -13.57
C GLY A 84 9.23 -2.47 -13.03
N LEU A 85 9.14 -2.95 -11.79
CA LEU A 85 7.86 -3.20 -11.12
C LEU A 85 7.21 -1.90 -10.62
N LEU A 86 8.01 -0.87 -10.43
CA LEU A 86 7.60 0.51 -10.12
C LEU A 86 8.46 1.45 -10.97
N SER A 87 7.89 2.57 -11.40
CA SER A 87 8.64 3.72 -11.91
C SER A 87 9.39 4.45 -10.79
N LEU A 88 10.30 5.36 -11.14
CA LEU A 88 11.03 6.15 -10.14
C LEU A 88 10.08 6.98 -9.27
N ASP A 89 9.12 7.66 -9.90
CA ASP A 89 8.13 8.48 -9.22
C ASP A 89 7.24 7.63 -8.29
N GLU A 90 6.84 6.43 -8.72
CA GLU A 90 6.12 5.50 -7.86
C GLU A 90 6.98 5.09 -6.66
N VAL A 91 8.26 4.77 -6.83
CA VAL A 91 9.14 4.42 -5.70
C VAL A 91 9.18 5.55 -4.67
N GLU A 92 9.26 6.80 -5.09
CA GLU A 92 9.25 7.96 -4.18
C GLU A 92 7.94 8.10 -3.43
N ARG A 93 6.80 7.93 -4.12
CA ARG A 93 5.46 7.92 -3.49
C ARG A 93 5.32 6.77 -2.49
N TRP A 94 5.71 5.56 -2.86
CA TRP A 94 5.66 4.39 -1.98
C TRP A 94 6.56 4.52 -0.75
N LEU A 95 7.73 5.14 -0.87
CA LEU A 95 8.58 5.49 0.28
C LEU A 95 7.88 6.49 1.21
N SER A 96 7.19 7.48 0.64
CA SER A 96 6.43 8.48 1.39
C SER A 96 5.25 7.85 2.13
N TYR A 97 4.49 6.97 1.49
CA TYR A 97 3.43 6.18 2.15
C TYR A 97 3.98 5.34 3.30
N ARG A 98 5.15 4.69 3.09
CA ARG A 98 5.79 3.87 4.13
C ARG A 98 6.25 4.69 5.32
N ALA A 99 6.82 5.87 5.07
CA ALA A 99 7.21 6.81 6.11
C ALA A 99 6.00 7.29 6.90
N ASN A 100 4.93 7.70 6.21
CA ASN A 100 3.67 8.11 6.84
C ASN A 100 3.10 7.00 7.74
N ARG A 101 2.99 5.75 7.26
CA ARG A 101 2.52 4.58 8.04
C ARG A 101 3.32 4.41 9.35
N ASN A 102 4.64 4.60 9.31
CA ASN A 102 5.47 4.46 10.52
C ASN A 102 5.14 5.53 11.56
N THR A 103 4.79 6.74 11.13
CA THR A 103 4.35 7.81 12.02
C THR A 103 2.92 7.56 12.54
N THR A 104 2.03 6.97 11.72
CA THR A 104 0.64 6.64 12.10
C THR A 104 0.54 5.71 13.29
N ALA A 105 1.46 4.76 13.41
CA ALA A 105 1.45 3.80 14.51
C ALA A 105 1.83 4.43 15.87
N HIS A 106 2.43 5.62 15.88
CA HIS A 106 2.96 6.26 17.08
C HIS A 106 2.14 7.47 17.55
N ASP A 107 1.35 8.09 16.68
CA ASP A 107 0.63 9.33 16.98
C ASP A 107 -0.84 9.26 16.50
N TYR A 108 -1.71 8.76 17.37
CA TYR A 108 -3.14 8.56 17.10
C TYR A 108 -4.00 9.86 17.21
N GLY A 109 -3.38 11.04 17.23
CA GLY A 109 -4.08 12.33 17.33
C GLY A 109 -4.88 12.74 16.08
N GLU A 110 -5.75 13.74 16.23
CA GLU A 110 -6.62 14.26 15.16
C GLU A 110 -5.84 14.88 13.99
N GLY A 111 -4.78 15.66 14.28
CA GLY A 111 -3.99 16.35 13.25
C GLY A 111 -3.24 15.41 12.29
N PHE A 112 -2.90 14.20 12.75
CA PHE A 112 -2.11 13.24 11.99
C PHE A 112 -2.95 12.50 10.92
N ALA A 113 -4.21 12.19 11.21
CA ALA A 113 -5.05 11.55 10.20
C ALA A 113 -5.39 12.46 9.04
N ASN A 114 -5.50 13.78 9.23
CA ASN A 114 -5.79 14.66 8.11
C ASN A 114 -4.68 14.62 7.05
N GLN A 115 -3.41 14.59 7.46
CA GLN A 115 -2.29 14.43 6.52
C GLN A 115 -2.28 13.05 5.87
N THR A 116 -2.52 12.00 6.64
CA THR A 116 -2.57 10.63 6.10
C THR A 116 -3.70 10.48 5.09
N LEU A 117 -4.91 10.93 5.42
CA LEU A 117 -6.11 10.88 4.58
C LEU A 117 -5.89 11.59 3.24
N THR A 118 -5.11 12.68 3.19
CA THR A 118 -4.81 13.36 1.92
C THR A 118 -3.96 12.53 0.96
N LEU A 119 -3.15 11.59 1.47
CA LEU A 119 -2.31 10.71 0.64
C LEU A 119 -3.05 9.46 0.15
N LEU A 120 -4.13 9.06 0.83
CA LEU A 120 -4.78 7.78 0.57
C LEU A 120 -5.46 7.66 -0.81
N PRO A 121 -6.06 8.72 -1.40
CA PRO A 121 -6.59 8.64 -2.76
C PRO A 121 -5.51 8.29 -3.80
N GLU A 122 -4.33 8.91 -3.69
CA GLU A 122 -3.20 8.62 -4.59
C GLU A 122 -2.66 7.21 -4.35
N PHE A 123 -2.53 6.81 -3.08
CA PHE A 123 -2.15 5.44 -2.71
C PHE A 123 -3.11 4.39 -3.30
N VAL A 124 -4.43 4.62 -3.30
CA VAL A 124 -5.40 3.68 -3.91
C VAL A 124 -5.11 3.50 -5.40
N SER A 125 -4.82 4.59 -6.12
CA SER A 125 -4.46 4.56 -7.54
C SER A 125 -3.18 3.75 -7.76
N ASP A 126 -2.12 4.07 -7.03
CA ASP A 126 -0.83 3.38 -7.10
C ASP A 126 -0.93 1.90 -6.72
N ALA A 127 -1.76 1.56 -5.73
CA ALA A 127 -1.98 0.19 -5.30
C ALA A 127 -2.70 -0.63 -6.38
N ARG A 128 -3.69 -0.05 -7.07
CA ARG A 128 -4.36 -0.69 -8.22
C ARG A 128 -3.42 -0.81 -9.42
N ALA A 129 -2.56 0.17 -9.68
CA ALA A 129 -1.54 0.11 -10.73
C ALA A 129 -0.50 -1.00 -10.45
N LEU A 130 -0.04 -1.11 -9.20
CA LEU A 130 0.84 -2.19 -8.78
C LEU A 130 0.18 -3.56 -8.99
N ALA A 131 -1.09 -3.73 -8.60
CA ALA A 131 -1.79 -4.99 -8.79
C ALA A 131 -1.79 -5.44 -10.27
N LYS A 132 -2.11 -4.52 -11.20
CA LYS A 132 -2.07 -4.78 -12.64
C LYS A 132 -0.67 -5.17 -13.12
N THR A 133 0.36 -4.47 -12.62
CA THR A 133 1.76 -4.79 -12.94
C THR A 133 2.12 -6.20 -12.49
N LEU A 134 1.74 -6.57 -11.26
CA LEU A 134 2.00 -7.90 -10.70
C LEU A 134 1.21 -9.02 -11.39
N GLU A 135 -0.02 -8.76 -11.82
CA GLU A 135 -0.84 -9.67 -12.63
C GLU A 135 -0.22 -9.96 -14.00
N SER A 136 0.46 -8.97 -14.60
CA SER A 136 1.10 -9.12 -15.90
C SER A 136 2.44 -9.87 -15.85
N LEU A 137 2.96 -10.15 -14.65
CA LEU A 137 4.22 -10.88 -14.52
C LEU A 137 4.03 -12.33 -14.98
N PRO A 138 4.93 -12.85 -15.84
CA PRO A 138 4.89 -14.24 -16.22
C PRO A 138 5.07 -15.14 -14.99
N ASP A 139 4.38 -16.27 -14.98
CA ASP A 139 4.60 -17.31 -13.98
C ASP A 139 6.06 -17.81 -14.10
N ALA A 140 6.89 -17.36 -13.16
CA ALA A 140 8.23 -17.92 -12.95
C ALA A 140 8.16 -19.37 -12.47
#